data_AF-A0A5E4M4E3-F1
#
_entry.id   AF-A0A5E4M4E3-F1
#
_cell.length_a   1.000
_cell.length_b   1.000
_cell.length_c   1.000
_cell.angle_alpha   90.00
_cell.angle_beta   90.00
_cell.angle_gamma   90.00
#
_symmetry.space_group_name_H-M   'P 1'
#
loop_
_entity.id
_entity.type
_entity.pdbx_description
1 polymer ?
#
loop_
_entity_poly.entity_id
_entity_poly.type
_entity_poly.pdbx_seq_one_letter_code
_entity_poly.pdbx_strand_id
1 'polypeptide(L)'
;MRGADGDSDHYLVKGKMKVKIKKVTRKKGILVDKYDTAKLNNVNTCERFKYQMSEKIRRIDAEIGKVKAVRKPWFNDMCEDALNWRKEARNQWLNDQHNIEKEIAKLLEEAEVNSRMNRTRQLYQKINSIRGGFRKHNKPIVLYGAEIWPLRKTEERRIAVFERKVFKKMYGAYFDVLTNEWRKLHNEELQSLFQRPDILKEIK
;
A
#
# COMPACT_ATOMS: atom_id res chain seq x y z
N MET A 1 0.70 12.52 34.15
CA MET A 1 0.02 11.33 34.70
C MET A 1 0.97 10.16 34.55
N ARG A 2 1.46 9.59 35.67
CA ARG A 2 2.49 8.54 35.69
C ARG A 2 1.84 7.19 35.35
N GLY A 3 2.51 6.40 34.52
CA GLY A 3 2.07 5.05 34.11
C GLY A 3 2.13 4.08 35.29
N ALA A 4 1.34 3.01 35.22
CA ALA A 4 1.29 1.98 36.25
C ALA A 4 2.60 1.20 36.28
N ASP A 5 3.44 1.47 37.27
CA ASP A 5 4.61 0.66 37.62
C ASP A 5 4.14 -0.61 38.36
N GLY A 6 4.70 -1.76 38.00
CA GLY A 6 4.28 -3.09 38.47
C GLY A 6 4.68 -3.45 39.90
N ASP A 7 5.14 -2.48 40.69
CA ASP A 7 5.74 -2.69 42.02
C ASP A 7 4.91 -2.03 43.13
N SER A 8 3.61 -1.81 42.90
CA SER A 8 2.73 -1.22 43.90
C SER A 8 2.03 -2.29 44.74
N ASP A 9 2.06 -2.13 46.06
CA ASP A 9 1.44 -2.99 47.09
C ASP A 9 -0.12 -3.03 47.03
N HIS A 10 -0.71 -2.52 45.95
CA HIS A 10 -2.15 -2.38 45.79
C HIS A 10 -2.74 -3.64 45.16
N TYR A 11 -3.74 -4.22 45.82
CA TYR A 11 -4.49 -5.36 45.28
C TYR A 11 -5.23 -4.98 44.00
N LEU A 12 -4.96 -5.70 42.90
CA LEU A 12 -5.65 -5.52 41.62
C LEU A 12 -7.11 -6.00 41.73
N VAL A 13 -8.04 -5.07 41.88
CA VAL A 13 -9.48 -5.38 41.87
C VAL A 13 -9.94 -5.55 40.43
N LYS A 14 -10.36 -6.76 40.05
CA LYS A 14 -10.85 -7.08 38.70
C LYS A 14 -12.38 -7.23 38.68
N GLY A 15 -13.07 -6.39 37.92
CA GLY A 15 -14.50 -6.53 37.62
C GLY A 15 -14.71 -7.25 36.29
N LYS A 16 -15.56 -8.28 36.25
CA LYS A 16 -15.89 -9.00 35.02
C LYS A 16 -17.19 -8.47 34.42
N MET A 17 -17.11 -7.75 33.30
CA MET A 17 -18.28 -7.22 32.60
C MET A 17 -18.42 -7.83 31.20
N LYS A 18 -19.62 -8.29 30.84
CA LYS A 18 -19.93 -8.77 29.48
C LYS A 18 -20.50 -7.63 28.65
N VAL A 19 -19.68 -7.03 27.79
CA VAL A 19 -20.11 -6.01 26.82
C VAL A 19 -19.79 -6.44 25.41
N LYS A 20 -20.72 -6.23 24.47
CA LYS A 20 -20.46 -6.36 23.03
C LYS A 20 -19.96 -5.02 22.50
N ILE A 21 -18.65 -4.89 22.31
CA ILE A 21 -18.03 -3.68 21.74
C ILE A 21 -17.97 -3.82 20.22
N LYS A 22 -18.60 -2.90 19.49
CA LYS A 22 -18.53 -2.85 18.02
C LYS A 22 -17.13 -2.39 17.61
N LYS A 23 -16.40 -3.23 16.87
CA LYS A 23 -15.10 -2.87 16.30
C LYS A 23 -15.29 -1.75 15.29
N VAL A 24 -14.72 -0.56 15.56
CA VAL A 24 -14.69 0.55 14.60
C VAL A 24 -13.76 0.15 13.45
N THR A 25 -14.33 -0.23 12.31
CA THR A 25 -13.56 -0.40 11.07
C THR A 25 -13.25 0.98 10.51
N ARG A 26 -11.96 1.35 10.48
CA ARG A 26 -11.52 2.51 9.69
C ARG A 26 -11.94 2.24 8.25
N LYS A 27 -12.83 3.07 7.68
CA LYS A 27 -13.08 3.06 6.24
C LYS A 27 -11.71 3.25 5.57
N LYS A 28 -11.33 2.32 4.68
CA LYS A 28 -10.19 2.52 3.77
C LYS A 28 -10.38 3.91 3.18
N GLY A 29 -9.36 4.77 3.31
CA GLY A 29 -9.47 6.19 2.98
C GLY A 29 -10.23 6.40 1.67
N ILE A 30 -11.02 7.48 1.61
CA ILE A 30 -11.58 7.99 0.36
C ILE A 30 -10.43 7.97 -0.64
N LEU A 31 -10.65 7.37 -1.80
CA LEU A 31 -9.71 7.44 -2.91
C LEU A 31 -9.50 8.94 -3.13
N VAL A 32 -8.40 9.50 -2.62
CA VAL A 32 -8.09 10.91 -2.85
C VAL A 32 -7.95 10.97 -4.35
N ASP A 33 -8.87 11.67 -5.01
CA ASP A 33 -8.81 11.88 -6.44
C ASP A 33 -7.38 12.32 -6.72
N LYS A 34 -6.69 11.54 -7.56
CA LYS A 34 -5.33 11.89 -7.96
C LYS A 34 -5.43 13.29 -8.50
N TYR A 35 -4.81 14.26 -7.82
CA TYR A 35 -4.83 15.64 -8.25
C TYR A 35 -4.49 15.67 -9.73
N ASP A 36 -5.36 16.29 -10.53
CA ASP A 36 -5.15 16.39 -11.96
C ASP A 36 -3.93 17.29 -12.20
N THR A 37 -2.76 16.66 -12.30
CA THR A 37 -1.48 17.33 -12.46
C THR A 37 -1.38 18.07 -13.79
N ALA A 38 -2.21 17.73 -14.77
CA ALA A 38 -2.27 18.46 -16.04
C ALA A 38 -2.76 19.91 -15.84
N LYS A 39 -3.57 20.18 -14.81
CA LYS A 39 -3.99 21.55 -14.45
C LYS A 39 -2.84 22.41 -13.94
N LEU A 40 -1.75 21.81 -13.47
CA LEU A 40 -0.55 22.50 -12.98
C LEU A 40 0.42 22.89 -14.11
N ASN A 41 0.26 22.34 -15.32
CA ASN A 41 1.08 22.72 -16.49
C ASN A 41 0.74 24.10 -17.06
N ASN A 42 -0.44 24.63 -16.75
CA ASN A 42 -0.82 25.98 -17.19
C ASN A 42 -0.20 27.03 -16.26
N VAL A 43 0.70 27.85 -16.82
CA VAL A 43 1.44 28.90 -16.11
C VAL A 43 0.49 29.84 -15.34
N ASN A 44 -0.61 30.27 -15.96
CA ASN A 44 -1.58 31.18 -15.35
C ASN A 44 -2.30 30.55 -14.14
N THR A 45 -2.59 29.24 -14.20
CA THR A 45 -3.21 28.52 -13.07
C THR A 45 -2.24 28.41 -11.90
N CYS A 46 -0.95 28.17 -12.20
CA CYS A 46 0.10 28.06 -11.19
C CYS A 46 0.36 29.40 -10.50
N GLU A 47 0.47 30.49 -11.26
CA GLU A 47 0.63 31.85 -10.71
C GLU A 47 -0.57 32.28 -9.87
N ARG A 48 -1.79 32.02 -10.35
CA ARG A 48 -3.00 32.29 -9.57
C ARG A 48 -3.03 31.52 -8.26
N PHE A 49 -2.61 30.26 -8.26
CA PHE A 49 -2.54 29.45 -7.04
C PHE A 49 -1.49 30.00 -6.06
N LYS A 50 -0.29 30.36 -6.56
CA LYS A 50 0.76 30.99 -5.75
C LYS A 50 0.24 32.27 -5.08
N TYR A 51 -0.42 33.13 -5.85
CA TYR A 51 -1.02 34.37 -5.34
C TYR A 51 -2.10 34.11 -4.28
N GLN A 52 -3.00 33.14 -4.52
CA GLN A 52 -4.02 32.78 -3.55
C GLN A 52 -3.42 32.23 -2.25
N MET A 53 -2.33 31.47 -2.32
CA MET A 53 -1.64 31.00 -1.12
C MET A 53 -0.94 32.13 -0.39
N SER A 54 -0.21 33.01 -1.09
CA SER A 54 0.43 34.15 -0.45
C SER A 54 -0.59 35.05 0.25
N GLU A 55 -1.76 35.26 -0.36
CA GLU A 55 -2.81 36.08 0.23
C GLU A 55 -3.48 35.43 1.43
N LYS A 56 -3.66 34.10 1.41
CA LYS A 56 -4.14 33.35 2.59
C LYS A 56 -3.15 33.41 3.75
N ILE A 57 -1.85 33.20 3.48
CA ILE A 57 -0.79 33.32 4.49
C ILE A 57 -0.80 34.73 5.08
N ARG A 58 -0.87 35.76 4.23
CA ARG A 58 -0.93 37.16 4.66
C ARG A 58 -2.14 37.47 5.55
N ARG A 59 -3.31 36.91 5.23
CA ARG A 59 -4.51 37.04 6.07
C ARG A 59 -4.35 36.34 7.42
N ILE A 60 -3.80 35.13 7.43
CA ILE A 60 -3.52 34.39 8.67
C ILE A 60 -2.57 35.20 9.56
N ASP A 61 -1.49 35.75 9.00
CA ASP A 61 -0.55 36.58 9.76
C ASP A 61 -1.19 37.88 10.30
N ALA A 62 -2.13 38.46 9.55
CA ALA A 62 -2.89 39.63 9.99
C ALA A 62 -3.89 39.31 11.12
N GLU A 63 -4.53 38.13 11.08
CA GLU A 63 -5.49 37.66 12.09
C GLU A 63 -4.83 37.18 13.39
N ILE A 64 -3.67 36.51 13.29
CA ILE A 64 -2.95 35.98 14.46
C ILE A 64 -2.32 37.08 15.31
N GLY A 65 -2.13 38.29 14.75
CA GLY A 65 -1.46 39.41 15.41
C GLY A 65 0.03 39.12 15.64
N LYS A 66 0.82 40.17 15.94
CA LYS A 66 2.24 39.96 16.27
C LYS A 66 2.33 39.21 17.61
N VAL A 67 2.98 38.04 17.60
CA VAL A 67 3.35 37.33 18.83
C VAL A 67 4.14 38.30 19.71
N LYS A 68 3.63 38.66 20.89
CA LYS A 68 4.38 39.44 21.88
C LYS A 68 5.58 38.60 22.32
N ALA A 69 6.75 38.92 21.80
CA ALA A 69 8.00 38.35 22.25
C ALA A 69 8.30 38.84 23.67
N VAL A 70 7.95 38.03 24.68
CA VAL A 70 8.39 38.28 26.05
C VAL A 70 9.88 37.98 26.10
N ARG A 71 10.72 39.01 26.33
CA ARG A 71 12.16 38.84 26.50
C ARG A 71 12.38 37.91 27.69
N LYS A 72 12.92 36.71 27.42
CA LYS A 72 13.19 35.72 28.47
C LYS A 72 14.54 36.09 29.10
N PRO A 73 14.61 36.37 30.42
CA PRO A 73 15.87 36.80 31.05
C PRO A 73 17.00 35.78 30.95
N TRP A 74 16.67 34.50 30.81
CA TRP A 74 17.64 33.41 30.62
C TRP A 74 18.10 33.23 29.16
N PHE A 75 17.41 33.85 28.21
CA PHE A 75 17.76 33.80 26.80
C PHE A 75 18.61 35.02 26.46
N ASN A 76 19.92 34.83 26.60
CA ASN A 76 20.94 35.85 26.41
C ASN A 76 21.44 35.88 24.96
N ASP A 77 22.25 36.90 24.65
CA ASP A 77 22.78 37.13 23.30
C ASP A 77 23.58 35.91 22.79
N MET A 78 24.29 35.20 23.67
CA MET A 78 25.00 33.96 23.33
C MET A 78 24.05 32.84 22.84
N CYS A 79 22.87 32.72 23.45
CA CYS A 79 21.85 31.75 23.04
C CYS A 79 21.21 32.13 21.69
N GLU A 80 21.06 33.43 21.43
CA GLU A 80 20.56 33.95 20.16
C GLU A 80 21.55 33.72 19.02
N ASP A 81 22.83 33.99 19.25
CA ASP A 81 23.92 33.73 18.31
C ASP A 81 24.06 32.23 18.00
N ALA A 82 24.01 31.37 19.02
CA ALA A 82 24.03 29.92 18.83
C ALA A 82 22.84 29.42 17.98
N LEU A 83 21.67 30.02 18.16
CA LEU A 83 20.48 29.71 17.36
C LEU A 83 20.63 30.18 15.91
N ASN A 84 21.18 31.38 15.71
CA ASN A 84 21.42 31.91 14.38
C ASN A 84 22.48 31.10 13.63
N TRP A 85 23.60 30.74 14.26
CA TRP A 85 24.59 29.82 13.68
C TRP A 85 23.97 28.47 13.29
N ARG A 86 23.06 27.93 14.10
CA ARG A 86 22.36 26.69 13.76
C ARG A 86 21.45 26.86 12.54
N LYS A 87 20.74 27.98 12.42
CA LYS A 87 19.92 28.29 11.24
C LYS A 87 20.79 28.46 10.00
N GLU A 88 21.92 29.14 10.13
CA GLU A 88 22.85 29.45 9.06
C GLU A 88 23.55 28.18 8.55
N ALA A 89 24.05 27.34 9.46
CA ALA A 89 24.61 26.03 9.14
C ALA A 89 23.58 25.11 8.45
N ARG A 90 22.32 25.15 8.89
CA ARG A 90 21.23 24.43 8.22
C ARG A 90 20.98 24.95 6.82
N ASN A 91 20.94 26.27 6.63
CA ASN A 91 20.77 26.88 5.31
C ASN A 91 21.95 26.56 4.38
N GLN A 92 23.17 26.58 4.90
CA GLN A 92 24.37 26.21 4.17
C GLN A 92 24.32 24.73 3.73
N TRP A 93 23.89 23.84 4.63
CA TRP A 93 23.70 22.42 4.30
C TRP A 93 22.60 22.19 3.25
N LEU A 94 21.49 22.93 3.35
CA LEU A 94 20.37 22.85 2.41
C LEU A 94 20.70 23.43 1.03
N ASN A 95 21.60 24.41 0.96
CA ASN A 95 22.04 25.04 -0.29
C ASN A 95 23.30 24.37 -0.88
N ASP A 96 23.89 23.41 -0.18
CA ASP A 96 25.00 22.62 -0.70
C ASP A 96 24.49 21.68 -1.80
N GLN A 97 24.96 21.96 -3.03
CA GLN A 97 24.59 21.24 -4.23
C GLN A 97 24.79 19.72 -4.10
N HIS A 98 25.84 19.27 -3.40
CA HIS A 98 26.12 17.85 -3.22
C HIS A 98 25.08 17.16 -2.33
N ASN A 99 24.64 17.82 -1.26
CA ASN A 99 23.62 17.28 -0.36
C ASN A 99 22.25 17.22 -1.04
N ILE A 100 21.92 18.24 -1.85
CA ILE A 100 20.70 18.26 -2.65
C ILE A 100 20.70 17.08 -3.65
N GLU A 101 21.78 16.91 -4.40
CA GLU A 101 21.91 15.83 -5.39
C GLU A 101 21.81 14.44 -4.74
N LYS A 102 22.44 14.26 -3.58
CA LYS A 102 22.36 13.02 -2.81
C LYS A 102 20.93 12.72 -2.36
N GLU A 103 20.19 13.72 -1.90
CA GLU A 103 18.80 13.55 -1.48
C GLU A 103 17.87 13.28 -2.67
N ILE A 104 18.09 13.94 -3.82
CA ILE A 104 17.35 13.66 -5.07
C ILE A 104 17.61 12.22 -5.53
N ALA A 105 18.86 11.75 -5.52
CA ALA A 105 19.21 10.39 -5.90
C ALA A 105 18.48 9.35 -5.03
N LYS A 106 18.45 9.57 -3.72
CA LYS A 106 17.72 8.73 -2.76
C LYS A 106 16.22 8.72 -3.03
N LEU A 107 15.61 9.89 -3.27
CA LEU A 107 14.18 10.00 -3.57
C LEU A 107 13.81 9.28 -4.88
N LEU A 108 14.67 9.36 -5.90
CA LEU A 108 14.48 8.66 -7.16
C LEU A 108 14.56 7.14 -6.98
N GLU A 109 15.52 6.66 -6.20
CA GLU A 109 15.65 5.24 -5.85
C GLU A 109 14.40 4.74 -5.10
N GLU A 110 13.95 5.47 -4.08
CA GLU A 110 12.72 5.16 -3.35
C GLU A 110 11.48 5.15 -4.25
N ALA A 111 11.37 6.10 -5.17
CA ALA A 111 10.28 6.18 -6.15
C ALA A 111 10.31 5.00 -7.14
N GLU A 112 11.48 4.56 -7.57
CA GLU A 112 11.65 3.40 -8.44
C GLU A 112 11.25 2.12 -7.71
N VAL A 113 11.73 1.91 -6.48
CA VAL A 113 11.36 0.78 -5.63
C VAL A 113 9.86 0.74 -5.38
N ASN A 114 9.24 1.88 -5.04
CA ASN A 114 7.80 1.99 -4.85
C ASN A 114 7.01 1.67 -6.14
N SER A 115 7.51 2.13 -7.30
CA SER A 115 6.92 1.80 -8.60
C SER A 115 6.99 0.30 -8.91
N ARG A 116 8.15 -0.33 -8.67
CA ARG A 116 8.34 -1.79 -8.80
C ARG A 116 7.40 -2.56 -7.87
N MET A 117 7.34 -2.19 -6.59
CA MET A 117 6.43 -2.81 -5.61
C MET A 117 4.95 -2.64 -5.96
N ASN A 118 4.55 -1.48 -6.51
CA ASN A 118 3.16 -1.27 -6.92
C ASN A 118 2.78 -2.14 -8.12
N ARG A 119 3.69 -2.33 -9.10
CA ARG A 119 3.46 -3.24 -10.23
C ARG A 119 3.29 -4.69 -9.76
N THR A 120 4.17 -5.18 -8.87
CA THR A 120 4.07 -6.54 -8.32
C THR A 120 2.79 -6.71 -7.49
N ARG A 121 2.40 -5.70 -6.70
CA ARG A 121 1.15 -5.69 -5.93
C ARG A 121 -0.10 -5.73 -6.82
N GLN A 122 -0.12 -4.99 -7.92
CA GLN A 122 -1.24 -5.00 -8.87
C GLN A 122 -1.39 -6.38 -9.54
N LEU A 123 -0.28 -6.98 -9.98
CA LEU A 123 -0.27 -8.34 -10.52
C LEU A 123 -0.80 -9.35 -9.50
N TYR A 124 -0.32 -9.29 -8.25
CA TYR A 124 -0.77 -10.15 -7.16
C TYR A 124 -2.27 -10.01 -6.87
N GLN A 125 -2.82 -8.79 -6.87
CA GLN A 125 -4.25 -8.55 -6.70
C GLN A 125 -5.07 -9.14 -7.86
N LYS A 126 -4.60 -8.97 -9.10
CA LYS A 126 -5.25 -9.53 -10.29
C LYS A 126 -5.29 -11.06 -10.23
N ILE A 127 -4.18 -11.70 -9.88
CA ILE A 127 -4.09 -13.16 -9.72
C ILE A 127 -5.05 -13.64 -8.62
N ASN A 128 -5.07 -12.96 -7.47
CA ASN A 128 -5.98 -13.32 -6.38
C ASN A 128 -7.46 -13.12 -6.72
N SER A 129 -7.79 -12.13 -7.55
CA SER A 129 -9.15 -11.92 -8.05
C SER A 129 -9.59 -13.10 -8.93
N ILE A 130 -8.74 -13.52 -9.89
CA ILE A 130 -9.00 -14.70 -10.75
C ILE A 130 -9.13 -15.96 -9.89
N ARG A 131 -8.21 -16.17 -8.95
CA ARG A 131 -8.22 -17.31 -8.02
C ARG A 131 -9.48 -17.34 -7.15
N GLY A 132 -9.87 -16.18 -6.64
CA GLY A 132 -11.08 -15.99 -5.85
C GLY A 132 -12.35 -16.27 -6.66
N GLY A 133 -12.43 -15.76 -7.90
CA GLY A 133 -13.55 -16.00 -8.81
C GLY A 133 -13.71 -17.47 -9.16
N PHE A 134 -12.62 -18.15 -9.51
CA PHE A 134 -12.64 -19.58 -9.79
C PHE A 134 -13.10 -20.40 -8.57
N ARG A 135 -12.55 -20.11 -7.38
CA ARG A 135 -12.88 -20.84 -6.15
C ARG A 135 -14.32 -20.61 -5.69
N LYS A 136 -14.83 -19.37 -5.76
CA LYS A 136 -16.12 -18.99 -5.17
C LYS A 136 -17.31 -19.18 -6.11
N HIS A 137 -17.11 -19.07 -7.42
CA HIS A 137 -18.22 -19.06 -8.38
C HIS A 137 -18.09 -20.20 -9.39
N ASN A 138 -16.99 -20.24 -10.16
CA ASN A 138 -16.90 -21.19 -11.27
C ASN A 138 -16.82 -22.65 -10.81
N LYS A 139 -16.02 -22.95 -9.77
CA LYS A 139 -15.85 -24.32 -9.27
C LYS A 139 -17.17 -24.89 -8.69
N PRO A 140 -17.92 -24.18 -7.84
CA PRO A 140 -19.25 -24.63 -7.40
C PRO A 140 -20.24 -24.89 -8.53
N ILE A 141 -20.26 -24.05 -9.56
CA ILE A 141 -21.17 -24.23 -10.71
C ILE A 141 -20.85 -25.52 -11.46
N VAL A 142 -19.57 -25.79 -11.70
CA VAL A 142 -19.13 -27.03 -12.38
C VAL A 142 -19.43 -28.26 -11.54
N LEU A 143 -19.21 -28.20 -10.22
CA LEU A 143 -19.54 -29.29 -9.30
C LEU A 143 -21.04 -29.59 -9.27
N TYR A 144 -21.88 -28.56 -9.14
CA TYR A 144 -23.33 -28.70 -9.15
C TYR A 144 -23.85 -29.31 -10.46
N GLY A 145 -23.31 -28.89 -11.61
CA GLY A 145 -23.65 -29.48 -12.90
C GLY A 145 -23.24 -30.96 -13.00
N ALA A 146 -22.09 -31.32 -12.43
CA ALA A 146 -21.60 -32.69 -12.37
C ALA A 146 -22.37 -33.60 -11.39
N GLU A 147 -22.94 -33.03 -10.33
CA GLU A 147 -23.78 -33.75 -9.36
C GLU A 147 -25.16 -34.10 -9.93
N ILE A 148 -25.71 -33.23 -10.79
CA ILE A 148 -27.07 -33.38 -11.32
C ILE A 148 -27.10 -34.19 -12.62
N TRP A 149 -26.09 -34.07 -13.46
CA TRP A 149 -26.05 -34.70 -14.78
C TRP A 149 -24.99 -35.79 -14.83
N PRO A 150 -25.32 -37.00 -15.35
CA PRO A 150 -24.34 -38.06 -15.54
C PRO A 150 -23.21 -37.61 -16.46
N LEU A 151 -21.97 -37.60 -15.96
CA LEU A 151 -20.80 -37.21 -16.73
C LEU A 151 -20.30 -38.34 -17.61
N ARG A 152 -20.14 -38.06 -18.91
CA ARG A 152 -19.41 -38.90 -19.85
C ARG A 152 -17.91 -38.63 -19.75
N LYS A 153 -17.09 -39.60 -20.17
CA LYS A 153 -15.62 -39.42 -20.24
C LYS A 153 -15.16 -38.22 -21.08
N THR A 154 -15.96 -37.80 -22.06
CA THR A 154 -15.71 -36.59 -22.86
C THR A 154 -15.88 -35.32 -22.04
N GLU A 155 -16.87 -35.27 -21.13
CA GLU A 155 -17.15 -34.12 -20.28
C GLU A 155 -16.14 -34.00 -19.14
N GLU A 156 -15.77 -35.13 -18.51
CA GLU A 156 -14.67 -35.19 -17.55
C GLU A 156 -13.38 -34.59 -18.14
N ARG A 157 -13.02 -34.99 -19.38
CA ARG A 157 -11.87 -34.43 -20.10
C ARG A 157 -11.99 -32.92 -20.31
N ARG A 158 -13.18 -32.42 -20.66
CA ARG A 158 -13.43 -30.98 -20.86
C ARG A 158 -13.29 -30.19 -19.57
N ILE A 159 -13.78 -30.72 -18.44
CA ILE A 159 -13.63 -30.12 -17.11
C ILE A 159 -12.15 -30.04 -16.72
N ALA A 160 -11.38 -31.11 -16.92
CA ALA A 160 -9.95 -31.11 -16.65
C ALA A 160 -9.17 -30.11 -17.53
N VAL A 161 -9.55 -29.97 -18.81
CA VAL A 161 -8.95 -28.96 -19.71
C VAL A 161 -9.30 -27.54 -19.27
N PHE A 162 -10.56 -27.31 -18.86
CA PHE A 162 -11.00 -26.02 -18.34
C PHE A 162 -10.21 -25.61 -17.10
N GLU A 163 -10.08 -26.50 -16.13
CA GLU A 163 -9.33 -26.28 -14.90
C GLU A 163 -7.85 -25.94 -15.19
N ARG A 164 -7.18 -26.72 -16.05
CA ARG A 164 -5.79 -26.43 -16.48
C ARG A 164 -5.65 -25.09 -17.17
N LYS A 165 -6.62 -24.66 -17.98
CA LYS A 165 -6.60 -23.34 -18.62
C LYS A 165 -6.69 -22.21 -17.59
N VAL A 166 -7.55 -22.35 -16.58
CA VAL A 166 -7.65 -21.36 -15.50
C VAL A 166 -6.33 -21.27 -14.73
N PHE A 167 -5.71 -22.40 -14.39
CA PHE A 167 -4.41 -22.42 -13.72
C PHE A 167 -3.30 -21.78 -14.54
N LYS A 168 -3.16 -22.15 -15.82
CA LYS A 168 -2.15 -21.52 -16.72
C LYS A 168 -2.37 -20.02 -16.88
N LYS A 169 -3.62 -19.53 -16.79
CA LYS A 169 -3.90 -18.10 -16.79
C LYS A 169 -3.50 -17.39 -15.48
N MET A 170 -3.54 -18.08 -14.35
CA MET A 170 -3.13 -17.55 -13.06
C MET A 170 -1.61 -17.49 -12.89
N TYR A 171 -0.90 -18.55 -13.29
CA TYR A 171 0.55 -18.62 -13.16
C TYR A 171 1.29 -17.94 -14.32
N GLY A 172 0.71 -17.91 -15.52
CA GLY A 172 1.32 -17.27 -16.68
C GLY A 172 2.45 -18.09 -17.29
N ALA A 173 3.40 -17.39 -17.92
CA ALA A 173 4.63 -18.01 -18.43
C ALA A 173 5.57 -18.34 -17.26
N TYR A 174 6.29 -19.45 -17.38
CA TYR A 174 7.28 -19.90 -16.41
C TYR A 174 8.67 -19.68 -16.97
N PHE A 175 9.58 -19.18 -16.13
CA PHE A 175 10.97 -19.00 -16.51
C PHE A 175 11.73 -20.30 -16.25
N ASP A 176 12.23 -20.91 -17.32
CA ASP A 176 12.99 -22.14 -17.23
C ASP A 176 14.47 -21.85 -17.00
N VAL A 177 14.95 -22.25 -15.83
CA VAL A 177 16.33 -22.01 -15.39
C VAL A 177 17.34 -22.78 -16.24
N LEU A 178 16.95 -23.92 -16.84
CA LEU A 178 17.86 -24.77 -17.61
C LEU A 178 18.07 -24.24 -19.04
N THR A 179 17.00 -23.73 -19.65
CA THR A 179 17.01 -23.22 -21.04
C THR A 179 17.15 -21.70 -21.11
N ASN A 180 17.07 -21.01 -19.97
CA ASN A 180 17.12 -19.55 -19.85
C ASN A 180 16.02 -18.83 -20.67
N GLU A 181 14.90 -19.51 -20.91
CA GLU A 181 13.79 -19.03 -21.74
C GLU A 181 12.45 -19.04 -20.99
N TRP A 182 11.53 -18.17 -21.43
CA TRP A 182 10.15 -18.16 -20.95
C TRP A 182 9.33 -19.19 -21.72
N ARG A 183 8.84 -20.21 -21.02
CA ARG A 183 8.00 -21.27 -21.61
C ARG A 183 6.63 -21.39 -20.93
N LYS A 184 5.73 -22.12 -21.60
CA LYS A 184 4.44 -22.50 -21.01
C LYS A 184 4.66 -23.64 -20.02
N LEU A 185 3.93 -23.62 -18.89
CA LEU A 185 3.93 -24.72 -17.93
C LEU A 185 3.38 -26.02 -18.53
N HIS A 186 4.09 -27.12 -18.31
CA HIS A 186 3.61 -28.47 -18.59
C HIS A 186 2.52 -28.89 -17.59
N ASN A 187 1.72 -29.89 -17.95
CA ASN A 187 0.58 -30.30 -17.14
C ASN A 187 1.00 -30.94 -15.81
N GLU A 188 2.12 -31.66 -15.78
CA GLU A 188 2.69 -32.29 -14.58
C GLU A 188 3.20 -31.24 -13.59
N GLU A 189 3.95 -30.25 -14.08
CA GLU A 189 4.45 -29.12 -13.30
C GLU A 189 3.29 -28.32 -12.67
N LEU A 190 2.22 -28.11 -13.45
CA LEU A 190 1.02 -27.42 -12.99
C LEU A 190 0.32 -28.17 -11.83
N GLN A 191 0.30 -29.50 -11.88
CA GLN A 191 -0.30 -30.34 -10.85
C GLN A 191 0.55 -30.36 -9.58
N SER A 192 1.87 -30.46 -9.73
CA SER A 192 2.84 -30.37 -8.62
C SER A 192 2.75 -29.03 -7.88
N LEU A 193 2.61 -27.92 -8.61
CA LEU A 193 2.49 -26.58 -8.03
C LEU A 193 1.20 -26.37 -7.23
N PHE A 194 0.10 -27.00 -7.65
CA PHE A 194 -1.21 -26.74 -7.04
C PHE A 194 -1.47 -27.61 -5.80
N GLN A 195 -0.79 -28.76 -5.65
CA GLN A 195 -0.86 -29.68 -4.49
C GLN A 195 -2.29 -30.00 -4.00
N ARG A 196 -3.30 -29.86 -4.86
CA ARG A 196 -4.72 -30.11 -4.54
C ARG A 196 -5.33 -31.09 -5.51
N PRO A 197 -6.35 -31.85 -5.07
CA PRO A 197 -7.09 -32.73 -5.96
C PRO A 197 -7.76 -31.93 -7.09
N ASP A 198 -7.68 -32.46 -8.32
CA ASP A 198 -8.42 -31.94 -9.47
C ASP A 198 -9.92 -31.91 -9.16
N ILE A 199 -10.69 -31.04 -9.83
CA ILE A 199 -12.16 -30.99 -9.68
C ILE A 199 -12.77 -32.39 -9.87
N LEU A 200 -12.22 -33.19 -10.79
CA LEU A 200 -12.67 -34.55 -11.06
C LEU A 200 -12.49 -35.52 -9.88
N LYS A 201 -11.54 -35.28 -8.98
CA LYS A 201 -11.35 -36.11 -7.77
C LYS A 201 -12.34 -35.72 -6.66
N GLU A 202 -13.00 -34.57 -6.78
CA GLU A 202 -14.01 -34.10 -5.83
C GLU A 202 -15.43 -34.51 -6.26
N ILE A 203 -15.65 -34.80 -7.54
CA ILE A 203 -16.90 -35.37 -8.07
C ILE A 203 -16.91 -36.86 -7.72
N LYS A 204 -17.87 -37.27 -6.88
CA LYS A 204 -18.10 -38.67 -6.50
C LYS A 204 -19.05 -39.36 -7.46
#